data_AF-A0A077L929-F1
#
_entry.id   AF-A0A077L929-F1
#
_cell.length_a   1.000
_cell.length_b   1.000
_cell.length_c   1.000
_cell.angle_alpha   90.00
_cell.angle_beta   90.00
_cell.angle_gamma   90.00
#
_symmetry.space_group_name_H-M   'P 1'
#
loop_
_entity.id
_entity.type
_entity.pdbx_description
1 polymer ?
#
loop_
_entity_poly.entity_id
_entity_poly.type
_entity_poly.pdbx_seq_one_letter_code
_entity_poly.pdbx_strand_id
1 'polypeptide(L)'
;MHSPIRHRTFCTDALPNLSPRPLNAADHTGKRRGTMTAIAWYRASRSGKGTLWLCRCDCGLYEYRRPGTWGTKRFPDDQCQVCQRNAQGPNASDTAPARLQQWTDKLRCLGLSDEEIGQIRATGANVDTRGKTLEQIREQLARIGI
;
A
#
# COMPACT_ATOMS: atom_id res chain seq x y z
N MET A 1 -21.18 -20.29 15.46
CA MET A 1 -21.01 -19.28 14.39
C MET A 1 -20.22 -18.11 14.96
N HIS A 2 -19.37 -17.47 14.14
CA HIS A 2 -18.19 -16.62 14.47
C HIS A 2 -16.92 -17.45 14.74
N SER A 3 -15.78 -17.28 14.07
CA SER A 3 -15.30 -16.17 13.24
C SER A 3 -14.18 -16.67 12.29
N PRO A 4 -14.03 -16.11 11.07
CA PRO A 4 -13.01 -16.55 10.14
C PRO A 4 -11.64 -16.11 10.65
N ILE A 5 -10.74 -17.06 10.91
CA ILE A 5 -9.32 -16.77 11.10
C ILE A 5 -8.75 -16.34 9.73
N ARG A 6 -9.03 -15.09 9.36
CA ARG A 6 -8.20 -14.33 8.45
C ARG A 6 -6.86 -14.25 9.18
N HIS A 7 -5.88 -15.05 8.76
CA HIS A 7 -4.50 -14.88 9.19
C HIS A 7 -4.04 -13.51 8.67
N ARG A 8 -4.44 -12.46 9.38
CA ARG A 8 -3.98 -11.10 9.22
C ARG A 8 -2.49 -11.17 9.51
N THR A 9 -1.70 -10.73 8.55
CA THR A 9 -0.25 -10.62 8.56
C THR A 9 0.25 -10.26 9.96
N PHE A 10 0.79 -11.25 10.67
CA PHE A 10 1.43 -11.04 11.96
C PHE A 10 2.86 -10.60 11.68
N CYS A 11 3.01 -9.30 11.40
CA CYS A 11 4.29 -8.61 11.57
C CYS A 11 4.47 -8.41 13.09
N THR A 12 4.94 -9.44 13.78
CA THR A 12 5.24 -9.37 15.22
C THR A 12 6.73 -9.11 15.41
N ASP A 13 7.10 -8.42 16.48
CA ASP A 13 8.50 -8.35 16.95
C ASP A 13 8.90 -9.57 17.79
N ALA A 14 7.94 -10.46 18.07
CA ALA A 14 8.12 -11.69 18.84
C ALA A 14 7.99 -12.94 17.95
N LEU A 15 8.84 -13.93 18.21
CA LEU A 15 8.78 -15.23 17.56
C LEU A 15 7.56 -16.02 18.06
N PRO A 16 6.74 -16.61 17.17
CA PRO A 16 5.68 -17.52 17.58
C PRO A 16 6.26 -18.82 18.15
N ASN A 17 5.43 -19.64 18.80
CA ASN A 17 5.82 -20.99 19.18
C ASN A 17 6.07 -21.82 17.90
N LEU A 18 7.33 -22.21 17.69
CA LEU A 18 7.78 -22.94 16.52
C LEU A 18 7.85 -24.43 16.86
N SER A 19 7.23 -25.25 16.02
CA SER A 19 7.38 -26.69 16.08
C SER A 19 8.62 -27.14 15.30
N PRO A 20 9.28 -28.24 15.71
CA PRO A 20 10.41 -28.76 14.97
C PRO A 20 9.99 -29.16 13.55
N ARG A 21 10.88 -28.92 12.59
CA ARG A 21 10.67 -29.34 11.21
C ARG A 21 10.61 -30.87 11.15
N PRO A 22 9.60 -31.48 10.49
CA PRO A 22 9.58 -32.91 10.24
C PRO A 22 10.80 -33.37 9.43
N LEU A 23 11.37 -34.53 9.73
CA LEU A 23 12.57 -35.06 9.07
C LEU A 23 12.42 -35.19 7.55
N ASN A 24 11.21 -35.54 7.08
CA ASN A 24 10.89 -35.70 5.66
C ASN A 24 10.55 -34.37 4.94
N ALA A 25 10.51 -33.24 5.64
CA ALA A 25 10.26 -31.94 5.04
C ALA A 25 11.58 -31.28 4.62
N ALA A 26 11.63 -30.72 3.41
CA ALA A 26 12.79 -29.97 2.92
C ALA A 26 13.18 -28.83 3.87
N ASP A 27 14.48 -28.62 4.06
CA ASP A 27 14.99 -27.51 4.87
C ASP A 27 15.18 -26.25 4.03
N HIS A 28 14.68 -25.14 4.56
CA HIS A 28 14.77 -23.83 3.96
C HIS A 28 15.40 -22.79 4.88
N THR A 29 15.89 -23.19 6.06
CA THR A 29 16.58 -22.31 7.01
C THR A 29 17.77 -21.62 6.33
N GLY A 30 17.89 -20.31 6.53
CA GLY A 30 18.95 -19.47 5.95
C GLY A 30 18.74 -19.06 4.50
N LYS A 31 17.76 -19.62 3.78
CA LYS A 31 17.48 -19.20 2.40
C LYS A 31 16.93 -17.77 2.37
N ARG A 32 17.54 -16.93 1.52
CA ARG A 32 17.15 -15.53 1.32
C ARG A 32 16.39 -15.34 0.00
N ARG A 33 15.46 -14.39 -0.01
CA ARG A 33 14.75 -13.87 -1.19
C ARG A 33 14.46 -12.39 -0.94
N GLY A 34 15.07 -11.51 -1.72
CA GLY A 34 15.09 -10.07 -1.41
C GLY A 34 15.65 -9.80 0.00
N THR A 35 14.88 -9.08 0.82
CA THR A 35 15.21 -8.78 2.22
C THR A 35 14.65 -9.80 3.20
N MET A 36 13.98 -10.86 2.71
CA MET A 36 13.40 -11.92 3.55
C MET A 36 14.38 -13.09 3.71
N THR A 37 14.59 -13.54 4.95
CA THR A 37 15.39 -14.72 5.31
C THR A 37 14.51 -15.74 6.01
N ALA A 38 14.46 -16.99 5.55
CA ALA A 38 13.75 -18.04 6.26
C ALA A 38 14.51 -18.49 7.52
N ILE A 39 13.83 -18.49 8.66
CA ILE A 39 14.45 -18.77 9.96
C ILE A 39 13.95 -20.06 10.60
N ALA A 40 12.72 -20.47 10.30
CA ALA A 40 12.14 -21.67 10.91
C ALA A 40 10.96 -22.23 10.10
N TRP A 41 10.79 -23.54 10.20
CA TRP A 41 9.57 -24.20 9.76
C TRP A 41 8.42 -23.83 10.70
N TYR A 42 7.22 -23.63 10.15
CA TYR A 42 6.02 -23.32 10.95
C TYR A 42 5.00 -24.46 10.93
N ARG A 43 4.50 -24.81 9.74
CA ARG A 43 3.54 -25.92 9.57
C ARG A 43 3.44 -26.39 8.11
N ALA A 44 2.77 -27.51 7.89
CA ALA A 44 2.28 -27.86 6.56
C ALA A 44 1.22 -26.84 6.07
N SER A 45 1.14 -26.63 4.75
CA SER A 45 0.06 -25.82 4.17
C SER A 45 -1.30 -26.47 4.44
N ARG A 46 -2.37 -25.67 4.45
CA ARG A 46 -3.74 -26.19 4.61
C ARG A 46 -4.12 -27.23 3.54
N SER A 47 -3.49 -27.18 2.36
CA SER A 47 -3.70 -28.14 1.28
C SER A 47 -2.86 -29.41 1.41
N GLY A 48 -1.96 -29.50 2.39
CA GLY A 48 -0.97 -30.60 2.51
C GLY A 48 0.15 -30.58 1.45
N LYS A 49 -0.05 -29.90 0.32
CA LYS A 49 0.88 -29.87 -0.83
C LYS A 49 2.09 -28.95 -0.66
N GLY A 50 2.44 -28.54 0.56
CA GLY A 50 3.57 -27.65 0.78
C GLY A 50 3.80 -27.30 2.23
N THR A 51 4.80 -26.46 2.48
CA THR A 51 5.18 -26.01 3.82
C THR A 51 5.02 -24.49 3.94
N LEU A 52 4.77 -24.02 5.16
CA LEU A 52 4.82 -22.63 5.55
C LEU A 52 6.02 -22.43 6.48
N TRP A 53 6.77 -21.39 6.19
CA TRP A 53 8.00 -21.02 6.88
C TRP A 53 7.88 -19.64 7.47
N LEU A 54 8.38 -19.47 8.68
CA LEU A 54 8.59 -18.15 9.25
C LEU A 54 9.84 -17.55 8.61
N CYS A 55 9.69 -16.33 8.09
CA CYS A 55 10.76 -15.57 7.48
C CYS A 55 10.90 -14.22 8.18
N ARG A 56 12.13 -13.77 8.39
CA ARG A 56 12.48 -12.46 8.94
C ARG A 56 12.85 -11.51 7.80
N CYS A 57 12.23 -10.34 7.77
CA CYS A 57 12.62 -9.23 6.92
C CYS A 57 13.82 -8.50 7.53
N ASP A 58 14.68 -7.89 6.72
CA ASP A 58 15.82 -7.10 7.22
C ASP A 58 15.36 -5.91 8.09
N CYS A 59 14.11 -5.46 7.98
CA CYS A 59 13.52 -4.46 8.89
C CYS A 59 13.20 -4.99 10.30
N GLY A 60 13.37 -6.29 10.55
CA GLY A 60 13.12 -6.93 11.84
C GLY A 60 11.80 -7.69 11.95
N LEU A 61 10.82 -7.38 11.10
CA LEU A 61 9.49 -8.00 11.11
C LEU A 61 9.51 -9.43 10.57
N TYR A 62 8.64 -10.29 11.11
CA TYR A 62 8.46 -11.66 10.63
C TYR A 62 7.17 -11.84 9.81
N GLU A 63 7.20 -12.76 8.85
CA GLU A 63 6.01 -13.18 8.08
C GLU A 63 6.08 -14.66 7.68
N TYR A 64 4.92 -15.27 7.43
CA TYR A 64 4.83 -16.62 6.90
C TYR A 64 4.92 -16.64 5.38
N ARG A 65 5.83 -17.44 4.82
CA ARG A 65 6.01 -17.61 3.38
C ARG A 65 5.99 -19.09 2.98
N ARG A 66 5.58 -19.38 1.75
CA ARG A 66 5.68 -20.72 1.15
C ARG A 66 6.98 -20.83 0.36
N PRO A 67 7.75 -21.93 0.46
CA PRO A 67 8.95 -22.07 -0.34
C PRO A 67 8.69 -22.17 -1.84
N GLY A 68 7.57 -22.78 -2.26
CA GLY A 68 7.23 -22.94 -3.67
C GLY A 68 7.03 -21.61 -4.43
N THR A 69 6.77 -20.51 -3.72
CA THR A 69 6.71 -19.17 -4.32
C THR A 69 8.10 -18.53 -4.50
N TRP A 70 9.17 -19.15 -4.01
CA TRP A 70 10.54 -18.67 -4.19
C TRP A 70 11.15 -19.06 -5.54
N GLY A 71 10.65 -20.11 -6.19
CA GLY A 71 11.28 -20.67 -7.39
C GLY A 71 10.85 -20.07 -8.72
N THR A 72 9.75 -19.31 -8.79
CA THR A 72 9.12 -18.94 -10.08
C THR A 72 9.36 -17.52 -10.56
N LYS A 73 9.90 -16.60 -9.74
CA LYS A 73 10.50 -15.35 -10.26
C LYS A 73 11.73 -14.96 -9.44
N ARG A 74 12.72 -14.32 -10.06
CA ARG A 74 13.69 -13.48 -9.32
C ARG A 74 12.88 -12.33 -8.73
N PHE A 75 12.66 -12.35 -7.42
CA PHE A 75 12.09 -11.21 -6.70
C PHE A 75 13.23 -10.56 -5.90
N PRO A 76 14.10 -9.77 -6.57
CA PRO A 76 15.17 -9.06 -5.87
C PRO A 76 14.62 -8.13 -4.77
N ASP A 77 13.36 -7.71 -4.91
CA ASP A 77 12.70 -6.77 -3.99
C ASP A 77 11.64 -7.42 -3.08
N ASP A 78 11.67 -8.75 -2.89
CA ASP A 78 10.76 -9.38 -1.93
C ASP A 78 11.03 -8.88 -0.52
N GLN A 79 10.02 -8.32 0.11
CA GLN A 79 10.08 -7.70 1.43
C GLN A 79 8.79 -7.97 2.20
N CYS A 80 8.77 -7.70 3.51
CA CYS A 80 7.53 -7.79 4.28
C CYS A 80 6.48 -6.77 3.80
N GLN A 81 5.21 -7.03 4.09
CA GLN A 81 4.08 -6.20 3.70
C GLN A 81 4.21 -4.76 4.21
N VAL A 82 4.84 -4.54 5.37
CA VAL A 82 5.10 -3.19 5.90
C VAL A 82 6.11 -2.46 5.01
N CYS A 83 7.28 -3.06 4.73
CA CYS A 83 8.27 -2.46 3.84
C CYS A 83 7.70 -2.25 2.42
N GLN A 84 6.88 -3.20 1.94
CA GLN A 84 6.20 -3.06 0.66
C GLN A 84 5.25 -1.88 0.62
N ARG A 85 4.51 -1.63 1.71
CA ARG A 85 3.62 -0.47 1.82
C ARG A 85 4.39 0.82 1.93
N ASN A 86 5.44 0.84 2.75
CA ASN A 86 6.26 2.04 2.94
C ASN A 86 6.97 2.47 1.64
N ALA A 87 7.27 1.52 0.75
CA ALA A 87 7.85 1.81 -0.56
C ALA A 87 6.86 2.44 -1.57
N GLN A 88 5.54 2.37 -1.34
CA GLN A 88 4.52 2.85 -2.29
C GLN A 88 4.21 4.37 -2.18
N GLY A 89 4.96 5.10 -1.35
CA GLY A 89 4.67 6.50 -1.05
C GLY A 89 3.43 6.68 -0.15
N PRO A 90 3.08 7.92 0.23
CA PRO A 90 1.89 8.19 1.03
C PRO A 90 0.61 7.82 0.28
N ASN A 91 -0.46 7.44 0.99
CA ASN A 91 -1.72 7.13 0.32
C ASN A 91 -2.30 8.40 -0.33
N ALA A 92 -3.16 8.20 -1.34
CA ALA A 92 -3.85 9.31 -1.99
C ALA A 92 -4.68 10.16 -1.02
N SER A 93 -5.23 9.55 0.04
CA SER A 93 -5.95 10.24 1.12
C SER A 93 -5.03 11.14 1.94
N ASP A 94 -3.83 10.66 2.26
CA ASP A 94 -2.86 11.36 3.09
C ASP A 94 -2.38 12.65 2.39
N THR A 95 -2.26 12.59 1.06
CA THR A 95 -1.89 13.75 0.23
C THR A 95 -3.08 14.59 -0.25
N ALA A 96 -4.33 14.17 0.01
CA ALA A 96 -5.51 14.85 -0.51
C ALA A 96 -5.67 16.30 0.00
N PRO A 97 -5.46 16.61 1.30
CA PRO A 97 -5.57 17.99 1.79
C PRO A 97 -4.55 18.92 1.13
N ALA A 98 -3.31 18.47 0.98
CA ALA A 98 -2.25 19.25 0.34
C ALA A 98 -2.54 19.50 -1.14
N ARG A 99 -3.02 18.49 -1.88
CA ARG A 99 -3.43 18.65 -3.29
C ARG A 99 -4.60 19.62 -3.44
N LEU A 100 -5.57 19.57 -2.54
CA LEU A 100 -6.69 20.49 -2.53
C LEU A 100 -6.23 21.92 -2.25
N GLN A 101 -5.35 22.11 -1.28
CA GLN A 101 -4.77 23.43 -0.97
C GLN A 101 -4.01 24.01 -2.16
N GLN A 102 -3.15 23.21 -2.80
CA GLN A 102 -2.43 23.61 -4.01
C GLN A 102 -3.37 24.01 -5.16
N TRP A 103 -4.48 23.27 -5.33
CA TRP A 103 -5.50 23.62 -6.32
C TRP A 103 -6.19 24.94 -5.98
N THR A 104 -6.57 25.15 -4.72
CA THR A 104 -7.16 26.41 -4.24
C THR A 104 -6.20 27.58 -4.44
N ASP A 105 -4.93 27.44 -4.07
CA ASP A 105 -3.93 28.49 -4.21
C ASP A 105 -3.67 28.82 -5.69
N LYS A 106 -3.67 27.81 -6.56
CA LYS A 106 -3.60 28.04 -8.01
C LYS A 106 -4.77 28.88 -8.53
N LEU A 107 -5.99 28.62 -8.07
CA LEU A 107 -7.17 29.42 -8.46
C LEU A 107 -7.09 30.85 -7.93
N ARG A 108 -6.62 31.04 -6.69
CA ARG A 108 -6.37 32.38 -6.12
C ARG A 108 -5.32 33.13 -6.94
N CYS A 109 -4.22 32.48 -7.34
CA CYS A 109 -3.21 33.09 -8.20
C CYS A 109 -3.74 33.47 -9.59
N LEU A 110 -4.77 32.78 -10.09
CA LEU A 110 -5.47 33.15 -11.32
C LEU A 110 -6.47 34.30 -11.12
N GLY A 111 -6.72 34.73 -9.88
CA GLY A 111 -7.59 35.84 -9.53
C GLY A 111 -9.03 35.46 -9.18
N LEU A 112 -9.33 34.18 -8.95
CA LEU A 112 -10.65 33.75 -8.46
C LEU A 112 -10.78 34.07 -6.96
N SER A 113 -11.98 34.49 -6.56
CA SER A 113 -12.33 34.73 -5.16
C SER A 113 -12.54 33.44 -4.38
N ASP A 114 -12.46 33.50 -3.06
CA ASP A 114 -12.75 32.35 -2.19
C ASP A 114 -14.22 31.87 -2.32
N GLU A 115 -15.14 32.76 -2.68
CA GLU A 115 -16.55 32.43 -2.95
C GLU A 115 -16.69 31.60 -4.22
N GLU A 116 -16.08 32.04 -5.34
CA GLU A 116 -16.06 31.32 -6.61
C GLU A 116 -15.43 29.93 -6.42
N ILE A 117 -14.30 29.86 -5.72
CA ILE A 117 -13.61 28.60 -5.40
C ILE A 117 -14.49 27.70 -4.53
N GLY A 118 -15.19 28.27 -3.55
CA GLY A 118 -16.13 27.57 -2.69
C GLY A 118 -17.27 26.92 -3.47
N GLN A 119 -17.86 27.63 -4.42
CA GLN A 119 -18.93 27.11 -5.28
C GLN A 119 -18.42 25.99 -6.19
N ILE A 120 -17.23 26.13 -6.81
CA ILE A 120 -16.63 25.07 -7.63
C ILE A 120 -16.43 23.79 -6.80
N ARG A 121 -15.97 23.92 -5.55
CA ARG A 121 -15.80 22.79 -4.64
C ARG A 121 -17.12 22.15 -4.24
N ALA A 122 -18.13 22.96 -3.90
CA ALA A 122 -19.43 22.48 -3.45
C ALA A 122 -20.20 21.73 -4.55
N THR A 123 -20.09 22.21 -5.80
CA THR A 123 -20.74 21.63 -6.97
C THR A 123 -19.95 20.46 -7.57
N GLY A 124 -18.66 20.34 -7.26
CA GLY A 124 -17.77 19.39 -7.92
C GLY A 124 -17.55 19.71 -9.39
N ALA A 125 -17.72 20.97 -9.78
CA ALA A 125 -17.61 21.42 -11.16
C ALA A 125 -16.21 21.17 -11.74
N ASN A 126 -16.17 20.66 -12.96
CA ASN A 126 -14.93 20.52 -13.71
C ASN A 126 -14.64 21.81 -14.49
N VAL A 127 -13.69 22.61 -13.98
CA VAL A 127 -13.31 23.90 -14.57
C VAL A 127 -11.92 23.78 -15.18
N ASP A 128 -11.85 23.96 -16.50
CA ASP A 128 -10.57 24.00 -17.21
C ASP A 128 -9.87 25.35 -16.94
N THR A 129 -8.64 25.27 -16.42
CA THR A 129 -7.81 26.44 -16.06
C THR A 129 -6.55 26.54 -16.92
N ARG A 130 -6.32 25.61 -17.85
CA ARG A 130 -5.06 25.55 -18.59
C ARG A 130 -5.06 26.60 -19.70
N GLY A 131 -4.21 27.63 -19.56
CA GLY A 131 -4.02 28.67 -20.57
C GLY A 131 -5.22 29.60 -20.75
N LYS A 132 -6.15 29.63 -19.79
CA LYS A 132 -7.33 30.48 -19.79
C LYS A 132 -7.07 31.76 -19.00
N THR A 133 -7.65 32.87 -19.45
CA THR A 133 -7.71 34.11 -18.67
C THR A 133 -8.78 34.02 -17.58
N LEU A 134 -8.72 34.89 -16.57
CA LEU A 134 -9.73 34.96 -15.51
C LEU A 134 -11.15 35.13 -16.06
N GLU A 135 -11.33 35.98 -17.09
CA GLU A 135 -12.63 36.22 -17.72
C GLU A 135 -13.18 34.97 -18.41
N GLN A 136 -12.33 34.23 -19.12
CA GLN A 136 -12.73 32.97 -19.76
C GLN A 136 -13.13 31.90 -18.73
N ILE A 137 -12.46 31.89 -17.58
CA ILE A 137 -12.81 30.99 -16.48
C ILE A 137 -14.17 31.38 -15.89
N ARG A 138 -14.42 32.68 -15.65
CA ARG A 138 -15.72 33.17 -15.16
C ARG A 138 -16.85 32.90 -16.14
N GLU A 139 -16.61 33.06 -17.44
CA GLU A 139 -17.59 32.69 -18.46
C GLU A 139 -17.90 31.19 -18.41
N GLN A 140 -16.89 30.34 -18.18
CA GLN A 140 -17.13 28.91 -17.94
C GLN A 140 -17.98 28.66 -16.70
N LEU A 141 -17.73 29.35 -15.58
CA LEU A 141 -18.54 29.24 -14.35
C LEU A 141 -20.00 29.62 -14.60
N ALA A 142 -20.23 30.74 -15.29
CA ALA A 142 -21.58 31.19 -15.64
C ALA A 142 -22.32 30.17 -16.51
N ARG A 143 -21.63 29.50 -17.45
CA ARG A 143 -22.23 28.45 -18.31
C ARG A 143 -22.66 27.21 -17.53
N ILE A 144 -22.02 26.92 -16.40
CA ILE A 144 -22.35 25.77 -15.54
C ILE A 144 -23.24 26.17 -14.36
N GLY A 145 -23.74 27.40 -14.33
CA GLY A 145 -24.66 27.90 -13.31
C GLY A 145 -24.00 28.21 -11.96
N ILE A 146 -22.72 28.59 -11.99
CA ILE A 146 -21.92 28.99 -10.82
C ILE A 146 -21.67 30.50 -10.86
#